data_AF-A0A3G2SYP6-F1
#
_entry.id   AF-A0A3G2SYP6-F1
#
_cell.length_a   1.000
_cell.length_b   1.000
_cell.length_c   1.000
_cell.angle_alpha   90.00
_cell.angle_beta   90.00
_cell.angle_gamma   90.00
#
_symmetry.space_group_name_H-M   'P 1'
#
loop_
_entity.id
_entity.type
_entity.pdbx_description
1 polymer ?
#
loop_
_entity_poly.entity_id
_entity_poly.type
_entity_poly.pdbx_seq_one_letter_code
_entity_poly.pdbx_strand_id
1 'polypeptide(L)'
;MMSNYQSDDSALKASGRFGRLSYLGWSFLSTLVFLVMLVVAVVVLVGTSPESIASISTFTIIVFVIIYIAFLYFTIIFAVRRLHDLNQSGWLWLLFLVPLANIGLALYLLFAPGTQGANNYGAPRPTAGWEKVMAWMNILIIPLIGILAAISIPAYQSYVERAQKQQFEQLLEQQNQQQQSE
;
A
#
# COMPACT_ATOMS: atom_id res chain seq x y z
N MET A 1 -36.96 23.05 11.45
CA MET A 1 -35.98 23.68 10.53
C MET A 1 -34.71 22.86 10.58
N MET A 2 -34.50 21.95 9.62
CA MET A 2 -33.24 21.22 9.50
C MET A 2 -32.23 22.17 8.89
N SER A 3 -31.35 22.76 9.72
CA SER A 3 -30.23 23.53 9.20
C SER A 3 -29.31 22.57 8.47
N ASN A 4 -29.32 22.64 7.14
CA ASN A 4 -28.29 22.06 6.28
C ASN A 4 -26.96 22.78 6.55
N TYR A 5 -26.34 22.51 7.70
CA TYR A 5 -24.91 22.71 7.86
C TYR A 5 -24.23 21.57 7.10
N GLN A 6 -24.26 21.66 5.78
CA GLN A 6 -23.37 20.90 4.93
C GLN A 6 -21.99 21.53 5.15
N SER A 7 -21.33 21.11 6.23
CA SER A 7 -19.91 21.37 6.42
C SER A 7 -19.21 20.96 5.12
N ASP A 8 -18.34 21.82 4.62
CA ASP A 8 -17.46 21.58 3.47
C ASP A 8 -16.53 20.39 3.76
N ASP A 9 -17.10 19.18 3.73
CA ASP A 9 -16.49 17.91 4.09
C ASP A 9 -15.73 17.37 2.87
N SER A 10 -14.53 17.92 2.71
CA SER A 10 -13.56 17.43 1.74
C SER A 10 -12.81 16.24 2.33
N ALA A 11 -12.74 15.14 1.57
CA ALA A 11 -11.98 13.93 1.89
C ALA A 11 -10.48 14.18 2.19
N LEU A 12 -9.94 15.29 1.70
CA LEU A 12 -8.53 15.65 1.79
C LEU A 12 -8.17 16.41 3.08
N LYS A 13 -9.18 16.83 3.87
CA LYS A 13 -8.97 17.46 5.17
C LYS A 13 -9.00 16.40 6.27
N ALA A 14 -8.24 16.61 7.34
CA ALA A 14 -8.22 15.74 8.52
C ALA A 14 -9.51 15.80 9.36
N SER A 15 -10.29 16.88 9.21
CA SER A 15 -11.59 17.03 9.87
C SER A 15 -12.65 16.11 9.26
N GLY A 16 -13.61 15.71 10.07
CA GLY A 16 -14.71 14.84 9.65
C GLY A 16 -14.42 13.36 9.87
N ARG A 17 -15.30 12.53 9.30
CA ARG A 17 -15.41 11.11 9.61
C ARG A 17 -15.38 10.26 8.34
N PHE A 18 -14.73 9.11 8.41
CA PHE A 18 -14.83 8.06 7.39
C PHE A 18 -15.35 6.77 7.99
N GLY A 19 -16.45 6.26 7.40
CA GLY A 19 -16.87 4.88 7.62
C GLY A 19 -15.85 3.90 7.03
N ARG A 20 -16.03 2.61 7.34
CA ARG A 20 -15.11 1.53 6.93
C ARG A 20 -14.85 1.50 5.41
N LEU A 21 -15.92 1.57 4.62
CA LEU A 21 -15.82 1.50 3.16
C LEU A 21 -15.19 2.78 2.58
N SER A 22 -15.52 3.96 3.09
CA SER A 22 -14.84 5.19 2.68
C SER A 22 -13.34 5.12 2.99
N TYR A 23 -12.97 4.66 4.19
CA TYR A 23 -11.57 4.48 4.57
C TYR A 23 -10.82 3.53 3.62
N LEU A 24 -11.39 2.35 3.35
CA LEU A 24 -10.78 1.37 2.43
C LEU A 24 -10.71 1.88 0.99
N GLY A 25 -11.77 2.52 0.49
CA GLY A 25 -11.83 3.04 -0.87
C GLY A 25 -10.82 4.16 -1.11
N TRP A 26 -10.72 5.12 -0.18
CA TRP A 26 -9.73 6.20 -0.27
C TRP A 26 -8.30 5.72 -0.07
N SER A 27 -8.07 4.78 0.86
CA SER A 27 -6.74 4.17 1.05
C SER A 27 -6.30 3.44 -0.22
N PHE A 28 -7.19 2.70 -0.86
CA PHE A 28 -6.88 2.01 -2.11
C PHE A 28 -6.61 2.96 -3.27
N LEU A 29 -7.46 3.98 -3.45
CA LEU A 29 -7.24 4.99 -4.48
C LEU A 29 -5.90 5.70 -4.29
N SER A 30 -5.56 6.06 -3.05
CA SER A 30 -4.27 6.70 -2.74
C SER A 30 -3.08 5.80 -3.05
N THR A 31 -3.18 4.50 -2.75
CA THR A 31 -2.16 3.51 -3.13
C THR A 31 -2.04 3.39 -4.65
N LEU A 32 -3.14 3.38 -5.41
CA LEU A 32 -3.09 3.33 -6.87
C LEU A 32 -2.42 4.58 -7.45
N VAL A 33 -2.80 5.77 -6.96
CA VAL A 33 -2.18 7.03 -7.39
C VAL A 33 -0.69 7.03 -7.07
N PHE A 34 -0.30 6.57 -5.89
CA PHE A 34 1.12 6.44 -5.50
C PHE A 34 1.88 5.49 -6.42
N LEU A 35 1.33 4.30 -6.74
CA LEU A 35 1.97 3.35 -7.66
C LEU A 35 2.12 3.93 -9.08
N VAL A 36 1.09 4.60 -9.60
CA VAL A 36 1.17 5.27 -10.91
C VAL A 36 2.25 6.35 -10.90
N MET A 37 2.29 7.19 -9.86
CA MET A 37 3.31 8.23 -9.72
C MET A 37 4.72 7.64 -9.60
N LEU A 38 4.89 6.53 -8.88
CA LEU A 38 6.17 5.82 -8.79
C LEU A 38 6.62 5.27 -10.15
N VAL A 39 5.74 4.59 -10.88
CA VAL A 39 6.07 4.04 -12.21
C VAL A 39 6.46 5.16 -13.16
N VAL A 40 5.70 6.25 -13.20
CA VAL A 40 6.02 7.42 -14.01
C VAL A 40 7.37 8.02 -13.60
N ALA A 41 7.62 8.19 -12.31
CA ALA A 41 8.89 8.72 -11.81
C ALA A 41 10.08 7.83 -12.18
N VAL A 42 9.95 6.49 -12.09
CA VAL A 42 11.00 5.56 -12.51
C VAL A 42 11.25 5.67 -14.02
N VAL A 43 10.20 5.64 -14.84
CA VAL A 43 10.34 5.70 -16.30
C VAL A 43 10.98 7.01 -16.75
N VAL A 44 10.62 8.13 -16.13
CA VAL A 44 11.08 9.47 -16.52
C VAL A 44 12.46 9.81 -15.96
N LEU A 45 12.73 9.47 -14.69
CA LEU A 45 13.92 9.95 -13.97
C LEU A 45 15.05 8.91 -13.86
N VAL A 46 14.74 7.63 -14.02
CA VAL A 46 15.74 6.55 -14.03
C VAL A 46 15.91 6.04 -15.47
N GLY A 47 14.81 5.83 -16.17
CA GLY A 47 14.82 5.16 -17.47
C GLY A 47 14.74 3.64 -17.33
N THR A 48 14.62 2.94 -18.45
CA THR A 48 14.30 1.51 -18.50
C THR A 48 15.50 0.62 -18.84
N SER A 49 16.69 1.18 -19.06
CA SER A 49 17.89 0.39 -19.35
C SER A 49 18.51 -0.18 -18.06
N PRO A 50 19.13 -1.38 -18.12
CA PRO A 50 19.77 -1.98 -16.95
C PRO A 50 20.88 -1.11 -16.32
N GLU A 51 21.56 -0.30 -17.13
CA GLU A 51 22.65 0.58 -16.68
C GLU A 51 22.16 1.81 -15.90
N SER A 52 20.89 2.18 -16.04
CA SER A 52 20.29 3.35 -15.37
C SER A 52 20.23 3.23 -13.85
N ILE A 53 20.17 2.01 -13.31
CA ILE A 53 20.04 1.79 -11.86
C ILE A 53 21.33 2.17 -11.12
N ALA A 54 22.48 2.04 -11.79
CA ALA A 54 23.78 2.36 -11.21
C ALA A 54 24.03 3.88 -11.09
N SER A 55 23.20 4.72 -11.73
CA SER A 55 23.41 6.17 -11.85
C SER A 55 22.27 7.01 -11.24
N ILE A 56 21.54 6.46 -10.26
CA ILE A 56 20.46 7.19 -9.58
C ILE A 56 21.02 8.46 -8.93
N SER A 57 20.56 9.61 -9.44
CA SER A 57 20.99 10.92 -8.96
C SER A 57 20.36 11.26 -7.60
N THR A 58 21.03 12.12 -6.82
CA THR A 58 20.46 12.69 -5.57
C THR A 58 19.12 13.39 -5.83
N PHE A 59 18.96 14.05 -6.98
CA PHE A 59 17.70 14.67 -7.37
C PHE A 59 16.56 13.65 -7.50
N THR A 60 16.82 12.52 -8.15
CA THR A 60 15.85 11.42 -8.28
C THR A 60 15.40 10.89 -6.91
N ILE A 61 16.34 10.72 -5.98
CA ILE A 61 16.05 10.29 -4.60
C ILE A 61 15.14 11.30 -3.90
N ILE A 62 15.43 12.59 -3.99
CA ILE A 62 14.62 13.66 -3.38
C ILE A 62 13.18 13.61 -3.92
N VAL A 63 12.99 13.42 -5.23
CA VAL A 63 11.65 13.29 -5.82
C VAL A 63 10.90 12.10 -5.25
N PHE A 64 11.53 10.92 -5.13
CA PHE A 64 10.90 9.75 -4.52
C PHE A 64 10.50 9.99 -3.07
N VAL A 65 11.36 10.66 -2.29
CA VAL A 65 11.05 11.01 -0.89
C VAL A 65 9.83 11.94 -0.82
N ILE A 66 9.74 12.94 -1.69
CA ILE A 66 8.57 13.85 -1.74
C ILE A 66 7.29 13.08 -2.07
N ILE A 67 7.31 12.22 -3.08
CA ILE A 67 6.17 11.38 -3.46
C ILE A 67 5.74 10.50 -2.28
N TYR A 68 6.70 9.89 -1.60
CA TYR A 68 6.44 9.03 -0.45
C TYR A 68 5.85 9.81 0.74
N ILE A 69 6.38 10.99 1.06
CA ILE A 69 5.85 11.85 2.13
C ILE A 69 4.41 12.26 1.82
N ALA A 70 4.10 12.63 0.58
CA ALA A 70 2.73 12.97 0.17
C ALA A 70 1.77 11.78 0.36
N PHE A 71 2.19 10.57 -0.05
CA PHE A 71 1.40 9.35 0.16
C PHE A 71 1.17 9.06 1.65
N LEU A 72 2.22 9.18 2.47
CA LEU A 72 2.15 8.96 3.91
C LEU A 72 1.21 9.97 4.59
N TYR A 73 1.27 11.23 4.20
CA TYR A 73 0.38 12.28 4.69
C TYR A 73 -1.11 11.93 4.46
N PHE A 74 -1.49 11.53 3.24
CA PHE A 74 -2.88 11.16 2.96
C PHE A 74 -3.31 9.89 3.69
N THR A 75 -2.43 8.89 3.79
CA THR A 75 -2.70 7.66 4.56
C THR A 75 -2.99 7.97 6.03
N ILE A 76 -2.23 8.88 6.64
CA ILE A 76 -2.47 9.35 8.02
C ILE A 76 -3.82 10.05 8.12
N ILE A 77 -4.15 10.95 7.20
CA ILE A 77 -5.45 11.65 7.20
C ILE A 77 -6.61 10.66 7.19
N PHE A 78 -6.56 9.63 6.33
CA PHE A 78 -7.64 8.66 6.23
C PHE A 78 -7.77 7.81 7.51
N ALA A 79 -6.65 7.43 8.12
CA ALA A 79 -6.64 6.74 9.41
C ALA A 79 -7.21 7.63 10.52
N VAL A 80 -6.84 8.91 10.59
CA VAL A 80 -7.37 9.89 11.55
C VAL A 80 -8.88 10.04 11.40
N ARG A 81 -9.39 10.19 10.18
CA ARG A 81 -10.85 10.28 9.92
C ARG A 81 -11.59 9.01 10.30
N ARG A 82 -10.94 7.85 10.14
CA ARG A 82 -11.50 6.56 10.56
C ARG A 82 -11.55 6.45 12.08
N LEU A 83 -10.51 6.91 12.78
CA LEU A 83 -10.48 7.00 14.24
C LEU A 83 -11.53 7.97 14.77
N HIS A 84 -11.72 9.12 14.12
CA HIS A 84 -12.79 10.06 14.43
C HIS A 84 -14.19 9.44 14.26
N ASP A 85 -14.38 8.55 13.27
CA ASP A 85 -15.63 7.82 13.12
C ASP A 85 -15.90 6.83 14.26
N LEU A 86 -14.83 6.35 14.92
CA LEU A 86 -14.88 5.55 16.15
C LEU A 86 -14.95 6.40 17.42
N ASN A 87 -15.06 7.73 17.28
CA ASN A 87 -14.99 8.72 18.36
C ASN A 87 -13.70 8.60 19.21
N GLN A 88 -12.60 8.23 18.56
CA GLN A 88 -11.27 8.12 19.15
C GLN A 88 -10.37 9.28 18.69
N SER A 89 -9.33 9.56 19.47
CA SER A 89 -8.34 10.58 19.09
C SER A 89 -7.58 10.18 17.83
N GLY A 90 -7.35 11.12 16.91
CA GLY A 90 -6.54 10.90 15.72
C GLY A 90 -5.13 10.39 16.04
N TRP A 91 -4.53 10.81 17.15
CA TRP A 91 -3.18 10.42 17.60
C TRP A 91 -2.95 8.92 17.71
N LEU A 92 -4.00 8.10 17.85
CA LEU A 92 -3.87 6.65 17.85
C LEU A 92 -3.25 6.12 16.55
N TRP A 93 -3.26 6.88 15.45
CA TRP A 93 -2.57 6.49 14.22
C TRP A 93 -1.07 6.21 14.44
N LEU A 94 -0.43 6.84 15.44
CA LEU A 94 0.98 6.61 15.78
C LEU A 94 1.27 5.15 16.14
N LEU A 95 0.26 4.38 16.57
CA LEU A 95 0.42 2.94 16.82
C LEU A 95 0.76 2.15 15.55
N PHE A 96 0.53 2.70 14.35
CA PHE A 96 1.04 2.11 13.11
C PHE A 96 2.58 2.04 13.04
N LEU A 97 3.28 2.89 13.82
CA LEU A 97 4.75 2.90 13.89
C LEU A 97 5.30 1.86 14.88
N VAL A 98 4.45 1.32 15.75
CA VAL A 98 4.84 0.33 16.76
C VAL A 98 4.55 -1.07 16.24
N PRO A 99 5.55 -1.96 16.11
CA PRO A 99 5.33 -3.34 15.66
C PRO A 99 4.29 -4.07 16.52
N LEU A 100 3.51 -4.95 15.90
CA LEU A 100 2.37 -5.69 16.49
C LEU A 100 1.17 -4.82 16.87
N ALA A 101 1.38 -3.66 17.49
CA ALA A 101 0.30 -2.70 17.77
C ALA A 101 -0.32 -2.19 16.46
N ASN A 102 0.48 -2.03 15.42
CA ASN A 102 0.02 -1.71 14.07
C ASN A 102 -0.99 -2.71 13.51
N ILE A 103 -0.81 -4.02 13.77
CA ILE A 103 -1.75 -5.08 13.35
C ILE A 103 -3.05 -4.96 14.15
N GLY A 104 -2.96 -4.80 15.47
CA GLY A 104 -4.12 -4.62 16.34
C GLY A 104 -4.97 -3.41 15.93
N LEU A 105 -4.32 -2.27 15.66
CA LEU A 105 -4.99 -1.08 15.16
C LEU A 105 -5.60 -1.30 13.77
N ALA A 106 -4.88 -1.93 12.84
CA ALA A 106 -5.41 -2.23 11.50
C ALA A 106 -6.71 -3.06 11.58
N LEU A 107 -6.71 -4.12 12.39
CA LEU A 107 -7.90 -4.95 12.62
C LEU A 107 -9.03 -4.15 13.27
N TYR A 108 -8.70 -3.30 14.25
CA TYR A 108 -9.68 -2.42 14.89
C TYR A 108 -10.33 -1.45 13.90
N LEU A 109 -9.55 -0.76 13.07
CA LEU A 109 -10.08 0.16 12.05
C LEU A 109 -10.93 -0.56 11.00
N LEU A 110 -10.56 -1.79 10.64
CA LEU A 110 -11.25 -2.61 9.64
C LEU A 110 -12.60 -3.13 10.14
N PHE A 111 -12.66 -3.64 11.37
CA PHE A 111 -13.83 -4.38 11.86
C PHE A 111 -14.73 -3.60 12.81
N ALA A 112 -14.23 -2.62 13.56
CA ALA A 112 -15.03 -1.91 14.56
C ALA A 112 -16.16 -1.08 13.90
N PRO A 113 -17.40 -1.09 14.40
CA PRO A 113 -18.45 -0.21 13.90
C PRO A 113 -18.17 1.24 14.27
N GLY A 114 -18.44 2.16 13.33
CA GLY A 114 -18.46 3.59 13.61
C GLY A 114 -19.57 3.95 14.61
N THR A 115 -19.45 5.10 15.25
CA THR A 115 -20.48 5.60 16.17
C THR A 115 -21.76 5.97 15.44
N GLN A 116 -22.91 5.55 15.98
CA GLN A 116 -24.22 5.92 15.46
C GLN A 116 -24.54 7.37 15.79
N GLY A 117 -25.12 8.11 14.84
CA GLY A 117 -25.44 9.53 15.01
C GLY A 117 -24.21 10.44 15.08
N ALA A 118 -24.40 11.68 15.55
CA ALA A 118 -23.33 12.66 15.69
C ALA A 118 -22.39 12.31 16.85
N ASN A 119 -21.10 12.55 16.67
CA ASN A 119 -20.08 12.40 17.71
C ASN A 119 -19.23 13.69 17.82
N ASN A 120 -18.14 13.67 18.60
CA ASN A 120 -17.27 14.83 18.82
C ASN A 120 -16.63 15.40 17.54
N TYR A 121 -16.66 14.64 16.45
CA TYR A 121 -16.07 14.96 15.15
C TYR A 121 -17.14 15.21 14.06
N GLY A 122 -18.42 15.29 14.44
CA GLY A 122 -19.53 15.65 13.56
C GLY A 122 -20.47 14.50 13.21
N ALA A 123 -21.37 14.78 12.26
CA ALA A 123 -22.34 13.82 11.76
C ALA A 123 -21.67 12.74 10.88
N PRO A 124 -22.25 11.53 10.80
CA PRO A 124 -21.72 10.47 9.96
C PRO A 124 -21.82 10.86 8.48
N ARG A 125 -20.72 10.66 7.74
CA ARG A 125 -20.65 10.93 6.30
C ARG A 125 -21.19 9.73 5.50
N PRO A 126 -22.12 9.92 4.56
CA PRO A 126 -22.54 8.84 3.66
C PRO A 126 -21.39 8.43 2.73
N THR A 127 -21.13 7.12 2.63
CA THR A 127 -20.12 6.59 1.69
C THR A 127 -20.63 6.67 0.25
N ALA A 128 -19.86 7.34 -0.62
CA ALA A 128 -20.20 7.47 -2.03
C ALA A 128 -20.14 6.12 -2.77
N GLY A 129 -20.88 5.97 -3.87
CA GLY A 129 -20.96 4.72 -4.63
C GLY A 129 -19.59 4.22 -5.11
N TRP A 130 -18.78 5.11 -5.70
CA TRP A 130 -17.44 4.77 -6.18
C TRP A 130 -16.49 4.37 -5.03
N GLU A 131 -16.64 4.96 -3.84
CA GLU A 131 -15.84 4.59 -2.66
C GLU A 131 -16.11 3.14 -2.27
N LYS A 132 -17.37 2.69 -2.37
CA LYS A 132 -17.75 1.28 -2.13
C LYS A 132 -17.10 0.36 -3.15
N VAL A 133 -17.11 0.73 -4.43
CA VAL A 133 -16.48 -0.05 -5.50
C VAL A 133 -14.98 -0.20 -5.23
N MET A 134 -14.29 0.90 -4.95
CA MET A 134 -12.86 0.89 -4.61
C MET A 134 -12.57 0.06 -3.35
N ALA A 135 -13.42 0.15 -2.32
CA ALA A 135 -13.28 -0.63 -1.10
C ALA A 135 -13.41 -2.14 -1.36
N TRP A 136 -14.39 -2.56 -2.16
CA TRP A 136 -14.56 -3.96 -2.51
C TRP A 136 -13.43 -4.49 -3.38
N MET A 137 -12.94 -3.68 -4.32
CA MET A 137 -11.73 -4.01 -5.08
C MET A 137 -10.54 -4.21 -4.14
N ASN A 138 -10.35 -3.34 -3.15
CA ASN A 138 -9.28 -3.49 -2.16
C ASN A 138 -9.38 -4.80 -1.37
N ILE A 139 -10.58 -5.11 -0.86
CA ILE A 139 -10.86 -6.33 -0.09
C ILE A 139 -10.57 -7.60 -0.90
N LEU A 140 -10.79 -7.58 -2.22
CA LEU A 140 -10.54 -8.74 -3.08
C LEU A 140 -9.09 -8.83 -3.57
N ILE A 141 -8.51 -7.70 -4.02
CA ILE A 141 -7.20 -7.67 -4.69
C ILE A 141 -6.07 -7.91 -3.69
N ILE A 142 -6.09 -7.28 -2.50
CA ILE A 142 -4.99 -7.39 -1.54
C ILE A 142 -4.76 -8.84 -1.08
N PRO A 143 -5.79 -9.58 -0.62
CA PRO A 143 -5.61 -10.99 -0.25
C PRO A 143 -5.24 -11.88 -1.45
N LEU A 144 -5.81 -11.63 -2.63
CA LEU A 144 -5.51 -12.39 -3.84
C LEU A 144 -4.02 -12.29 -4.21
N ILE A 145 -3.46 -11.06 -4.22
CA ILE A 145 -2.03 -10.84 -4.46
C ILE A 145 -1.18 -11.57 -3.41
N GLY A 146 -1.59 -11.50 -2.13
CA GLY A 146 -0.89 -12.20 -1.05
C GLY A 146 -0.85 -13.73 -1.22
N ILE A 147 -1.99 -14.35 -1.58
CA ILE A 147 -2.08 -15.80 -1.82
C ILE A 147 -1.25 -16.18 -3.06
N LEU A 148 -1.35 -15.42 -4.15
CA LEU A 148 -0.57 -15.65 -5.35
C LEU A 148 0.93 -15.55 -5.05
N ALA A 149 1.37 -14.57 -4.28
CA ALA A 149 2.76 -14.41 -3.89
C ALA A 149 3.25 -15.58 -3.03
N ALA A 150 2.43 -16.03 -2.05
CA ALA A 150 2.77 -17.15 -1.18
C ALA A 150 2.97 -18.48 -1.93
N ILE A 151 2.25 -18.68 -3.05
CA ILE A 151 2.41 -19.86 -3.90
C ILE A 151 3.54 -19.65 -4.93
N SER A 152 3.58 -18.48 -5.56
CA SER A 152 4.46 -18.20 -6.70
C SER A 152 5.92 -18.05 -6.28
N ILE A 153 6.20 -17.41 -5.14
CA ILE A 153 7.58 -17.14 -4.71
C ILE A 153 8.35 -18.45 -4.44
N PRO A 154 7.85 -19.40 -3.63
CA PRO A 154 8.57 -20.67 -3.41
C PRO A 154 8.66 -21.51 -4.68
N ALA A 155 7.59 -21.53 -5.49
CA ALA A 155 7.60 -22.24 -6.77
C ALA A 155 8.70 -21.71 -7.70
N TYR A 156 8.81 -20.38 -7.82
CA TYR A 156 9.85 -19.72 -8.61
C TYR A 156 11.26 -19.97 -8.04
N GLN A 157 11.44 -19.86 -6.72
CA GLN A 157 12.72 -20.16 -6.06
C GLN A 157 13.19 -21.58 -6.37
N SER A 158 12.30 -22.57 -6.21
CA SER A 158 12.61 -23.97 -6.50
C SER A 158 12.98 -24.21 -7.97
N TYR A 159 12.40 -23.45 -8.90
CA TYR A 159 12.73 -23.53 -10.32
C TYR A 159 14.14 -23.00 -10.60
N VAL A 160 14.49 -21.84 -10.03
CA VAL A 160 15.81 -21.23 -10.20
C VAL A 160 16.92 -22.11 -9.62
N GLU A 161 16.71 -22.71 -8.44
CA GLU A 161 17.68 -23.63 -7.84
C GLU A 161 17.96 -24.86 -8.71
N ARG A 162 16.92 -25.47 -9.29
CA ARG A 162 17.08 -26.62 -10.21
C ARG A 162 17.83 -26.22 -11.47
N ALA A 163 17.55 -25.05 -12.03
CA ALA A 163 18.23 -24.56 -13.22
C ALA A 163 19.73 -24.31 -12.96
N GLN A 164 20.08 -23.71 -11.82
CA GLN A 164 21.48 -23.48 -11.43
C GLN A 164 22.24 -24.80 -11.19
N LYS A 165 21.58 -25.78 -10.57
CA LYS A 165 22.19 -27.10 -10.33
C LYS A 165 22.55 -27.81 -11.63
N GLN A 166 21.65 -27.78 -12.62
CA GLN A 166 21.90 -28.39 -13.92
C GLN A 166 23.08 -27.72 -14.66
N GLN A 167 23.17 -26.39 -14.60
CA GLN A 167 24.32 -25.67 -15.17
C GLN A 167 25.63 -26.04 -14.49
N PHE A 168 25.63 -26.16 -13.16
CA PHE A 168 26.82 -26.56 -12.41
C PHE A 168 27.27 -27.99 -12.73
N GLU A 169 26.33 -28.94 -12.84
CA GLU A 169 26.63 -30.32 -13.25
C GLU A 169 27.23 -30.37 -14.66
N GLN A 170 26.70 -29.60 -15.61
CA GLN A 170 27.27 -29.50 -16.97
C GLN A 170 28.69 -28.93 -16.98
N LEU A 171 28.98 -27.94 -16.13
CA LEU A 171 30.33 -27.37 -16.00
C LEU A 171 31.32 -28.39 -15.43
N LEU A 172 30.90 -29.18 -14.44
CA LEU A 172 31.72 -30.27 -13.89
C LEU A 172 32.03 -31.34 -14.94
N GLU A 173 31.03 -31.73 -15.73
CA GLU A 173 31.22 -32.69 -16.82
C GLU A 173 32.21 -32.17 -17.87
N GLN A 174 32.11 -30.89 -18.25
CA GLN A 174 33.05 -30.26 -19.19
C GLN A 174 34.48 -30.21 -18.64
N GLN A 175 34.66 -29.85 -17.36
CA GLN A 175 35.99 -29.84 -16.73
C GLN A 175 36.60 -31.24 -16.66
N ASN A 176 35.79 -32.24 -16.29
CA ASN A 176 36.26 -33.63 -16.24
C ASN A 176 36.66 -34.15 -17.63
N GLN A 177 35.93 -33.78 -18.69
CA GLN A 177 36.27 -34.14 -20.07
C GLN A 177 37.58 -33.46 -20.53
N GLN A 178 37.80 -32.20 -20.16
CA GLN A 178 39.04 -31.48 -20.47
C GLN A 178 40.25 -32.12 -19.78
N GLN A 179 40.13 -32.47 -18.49
CA GLN A 179 41.20 -33.15 -17.74
C GLN A 179 41.55 -34.54 -18.28
N GLN A 180 40.61 -35.24 -18.94
CA GLN A 180 40.87 -36.55 -19.55
C GLN A 180 41.52 -36.45 -20.94
N SER A 181 41.53 -35.27 -21.54
CA SER A 181 42.08 -35.04 -22.89
C SER A 181 43.53 -34.53 -22.91
N GLU A 182 44.09 -34.20 -21.75
CA GLU A 182 45.50 -33.83 -21.53
C GLU A 182 46.32 -35.04 -21.07
#